data_AF-A0A439QP91-F1
#
_entry.id   AF-A0A439QP91-F1
#
_cell.length_a   1.000
_cell.length_b   1.000
_cell.length_c   1.000
_cell.angle_alpha   90.00
_cell.angle_beta   90.00
_cell.angle_gamma   90.00
#
_symmetry.space_group_name_H-M   'P 1'
#
loop_
_entity.id
_entity.type
_entity.pdbx_description
1 polymer ?
#
loop_
_entity_poly.entity_id
_entity_poly.type
_entity_poly.pdbx_seq_one_letter_code
_entity_poly.pdbx_strand_id
1 'polypeptide(L)'
;VDCPGHADYVKNMITGAAQMDGAILVVSAADGPMPQTREHILLARQVGVPSIVVFLNKVDQVDDAELLELVELEVRELLTKNEFPG
;
A
#
# COMPACT_ATOMS: atom_id res chain seq x y z
N VAL A 1 0.52 5.77 13.26
CA VAL A 1 1.97 6.05 13.27
C VAL A 1 2.38 6.27 11.82
N ASP A 2 2.88 7.46 11.47
CA ASP A 2 3.37 7.71 10.11
C ASP A 2 4.72 7.00 9.95
N CYS A 3 4.77 6.00 9.06
CA CYS A 3 5.95 5.18 8.85
C CYS A 3 6.61 5.63 7.53
N PRO A 4 7.84 6.19 7.56
CA PRO A 4 8.48 6.66 6.35
C PRO A 4 8.72 5.51 5.37
N GLY A 5 8.43 5.74 4.08
CA GLY A 5 8.55 4.71 3.04
C GLY A 5 9.98 4.30 2.65
N HIS A 6 11.01 4.90 3.26
CA HIS A 6 12.41 4.62 2.96
C HIS A 6 12.90 3.38 3.70
N ALA A 7 13.70 2.53 3.04
CA ALA A 7 14.21 1.26 3.55
C ALA A 7 14.90 1.38 4.93
N ASP A 8 15.44 2.56 5.26
CA ASP A 8 16.10 2.82 6.53
C ASP A 8 15.15 2.89 7.74
N TYR A 9 13.84 3.00 7.52
CA TYR A 9 12.83 3.09 8.60
C TYR A 9 12.07 1.80 8.86
N VAL A 10 12.48 0.68 8.25
CA VAL A 10 11.90 -0.65 8.51
C VAL A 10 11.91 -1.00 10.00
N LYS A 11 12.90 -0.54 10.77
CA LYS A 11 12.95 -0.76 12.23
C LYS A 11 11.80 -0.07 12.98
N ASN A 12 11.45 1.16 12.58
CA ASN A 12 10.32 1.91 13.16
C ASN A 12 8.98 1.35 12.66
N MET A 13 8.94 0.86 11.42
CA MET A 13 7.80 0.12 10.90
C MET A 13 7.57 -1.17 11.69
N ILE A 14 8.60 -1.98 11.97
CA ILE A 14 8.45 -3.25 12.71
C ILE A 14 7.94 -3.03 14.15
N THR A 15 8.49 -2.03 14.86
CA THR A 15 8.05 -1.75 16.24
C THR A 15 6.69 -1.06 16.31
N GLY A 16 6.36 -0.21 15.34
CA GLY A 16 5.05 0.42 15.24
C GLY A 16 3.95 -0.53 14.75
N ALA A 17 4.25 -1.36 13.75
CA ALA A 17 3.26 -2.21 13.07
C ALA A 17 2.83 -3.42 13.89
N ALA A 18 3.67 -3.90 14.81
CA ALA A 18 3.25 -4.89 15.81
C ALA A 18 2.09 -4.39 16.70
N GLN A 19 1.85 -3.08 16.75
CA GLN A 19 0.73 -2.45 17.45
C GLN A 19 -0.31 -1.82 16.50
N MET A 20 -0.19 -1.99 15.18
CA MET A 20 -1.11 -1.39 14.23
C MET A 20 -2.28 -2.32 13.94
N ASP A 21 -3.48 -1.87 14.32
CA ASP A 21 -4.75 -2.53 13.97
C ASP A 21 -5.09 -2.40 12.47
N GLY A 22 -4.32 -1.63 11.70
CA GLY A 22 -4.48 -1.46 10.27
C GLY A 22 -3.45 -0.49 9.68
N ALA A 23 -3.27 -0.55 8.36
CA ALA A 23 -2.39 0.37 7.63
C ALA A 23 -3.14 1.08 6.50
N ILE A 24 -2.72 2.31 6.18
CA ILE A 24 -3.21 3.04 5.00
C ILE A 24 -2.10 2.99 3.95
N LEU A 25 -2.39 2.38 2.80
CA LEU A 25 -1.50 2.31 1.66
C LEU A 25 -1.83 3.43 0.68
N VAL A 26 -0.96 4.43 0.58
CA VAL A 26 -1.12 5.53 -0.37
C VAL A 26 -0.44 5.15 -1.69
N VAL A 27 -1.21 5.09 -2.77
CA VAL A 27 -0.71 4.77 -4.12
C VAL A 27 -1.02 5.95 -5.04
N SER A 28 -0.07 6.35 -5.87
CA SER A 28 -0.29 7.41 -6.86
C SER A 28 -1.08 6.83 -8.03
N ALA A 29 -2.22 7.42 -8.37
CA ALA A 29 -3.03 7.05 -9.50
C ALA A 29 -2.29 7.23 -10.84
N ALA A 30 -1.41 8.23 -10.93
CA ALA A 30 -0.64 8.50 -12.14
C ALA A 30 0.56 7.55 -12.32
N ASP A 31 1.16 7.09 -11.23
CA ASP A 31 2.39 6.26 -11.26
C ASP A 31 2.09 4.76 -11.07
N GLY A 32 0.93 4.41 -10.51
CA GLY A 32 0.56 3.05 -10.20
C GLY A 32 1.37 2.39 -9.07
N PRO A 33 1.30 1.05 -8.92
CA PRO A 33 2.00 0.32 -7.88
C PRO A 33 3.51 0.17 -8.16
N MET A 34 4.31 0.88 -7.38
CA MET A 34 5.77 0.88 -7.45
C MET A 34 6.40 -0.28 -6.68
N PRO A 35 7.69 -0.60 -6.88
CA PRO A 35 8.39 -1.64 -6.11
C PRO A 35 8.28 -1.45 -4.59
N GLN A 36 8.27 -0.21 -4.11
CA GLN A 36 8.10 0.14 -2.70
C GLN A 36 6.71 -0.25 -2.17
N THR A 37 5.65 -0.07 -2.96
CA THR A 37 4.29 -0.49 -2.63
C THR A 37 4.23 -1.98 -2.34
N ARG A 38 4.92 -2.79 -3.15
CA ARG A 38 5.00 -4.24 -2.96
C ARG A 38 5.75 -4.62 -1.68
N GLU A 39 6.89 -3.96 -1.43
CA GLU A 39 7.69 -4.20 -0.22
C GLU A 39 6.93 -3.82 1.05
N HIS A 40 6.19 -2.70 1.05
CA HIS A 40 5.38 -2.27 2.20
C HIS A 40 4.23 -3.23 2.50
N ILE A 41 3.54 -3.77 1.48
CA ILE A 41 2.48 -4.77 1.70
C ILE A 41 3.09 -6.06 2.30
N LEU A 42 4.22 -6.51 1.77
CA LEU A 42 4.92 -7.70 2.29
C LEU A 42 5.35 -7.51 3.75
N LEU A 43 5.94 -6.35 4.06
CA LEU A 43 6.34 -6.01 5.43
C LEU A 43 5.12 -5.91 6.36
N ALA A 44 4.05 -5.25 5.94
CA ALA A 44 2.78 -5.16 6.69
C ALA A 44 2.21 -6.55 7.01
N ARG A 45 2.33 -7.51 6.09
CA ARG A 45 1.96 -8.90 6.37
C ARG A 45 2.87 -9.56 7.41
N GLN A 46 4.19 -9.41 7.26
CA GLN A 46 5.18 -10.02 8.17
C GLN A 46 5.09 -9.51 9.60
N VAL A 47 4.74 -8.24 9.78
CA VAL A 47 4.57 -7.61 11.10
C VAL A 47 3.17 -7.82 11.69
N GLY A 48 2.26 -8.48 10.95
CA GLY A 48 0.95 -8.90 11.44
C GLY A 48 -0.17 -7.87 11.34
N VAL A 49 -0.08 -6.88 10.43
CA VAL A 49 -1.18 -5.94 10.20
C VAL A 49 -2.40 -6.72 9.70
N PRO A 50 -3.59 -6.58 10.33
CA PRO A 50 -4.74 -7.40 10.00
C PRO A 50 -5.52 -6.89 8.76
N SER A 51 -5.43 -5.60 8.43
CA SER A 51 -6.17 -5.01 7.31
C SER A 51 -5.45 -3.78 6.75
N ILE A 52 -5.56 -3.58 5.43
CA ILE A 52 -4.99 -2.43 4.72
C ILE A 52 -6.12 -1.69 4.01
N VAL A 53 -6.16 -0.37 4.18
CA VAL A 53 -7.02 0.54 3.41
C VAL A 53 -6.17 1.22 2.35
N VAL A 54 -6.62 1.19 1.10
CA VAL A 54 -5.90 1.83 -0.02
C VAL A 54 -6.44 3.24 -0.24
N PHE A 55 -5.54 4.19 -0.47
CA PHE A 55 -5.87 5.54 -0.89
C PHE A 55 -5.18 5.85 -2.22
N LEU A 56 -5.96 6.00 -3.29
CA LEU A 56 -5.47 6.45 -4.59
C LEU A 56 -5.31 7.98 -4.57
N ASN A 57 -4.06 8.43 -4.61
CA ASN A 57 -3.67 9.84 -4.56
C ASN A 57 -3.36 10.37 -5.97
N LYS A 58 -3.36 11.70 -6.13
CA LYS A 58 -3.10 12.37 -7.43
C LYS A 58 -4.07 11.98 -8.55
N VAL A 59 -5.30 11.63 -8.20
CA VAL A 59 -6.39 11.38 -9.17
C VAL A 59 -6.65 12.58 -10.08
N ASP A 60 -6.35 13.80 -9.61
CA ASP A 60 -6.41 15.03 -10.40
C ASP A 60 -5.42 15.07 -11.58
N GLN A 61 -4.38 14.23 -11.57
CA GLN A 61 -3.40 14.13 -12.67
C GLN A 61 -3.77 13.05 -13.70
N VAL A 62 -4.87 12.32 -13.47
CA VAL A 62 -5.33 11.25 -14.34
C VAL A 62 -6.71 11.63 -14.88
N ASP A 63 -6.74 12.00 -16.16
CA ASP A 63 -7.98 12.40 -16.84
C ASP A 63 -8.78 11.19 -17.38
N ASP A 64 -8.19 9.99 -17.37
CA ASP A 64 -8.76 8.77 -17.92
C ASP A 64 -9.26 7.83 -16.81
N ALA A 65 -10.58 7.60 -16.80
CA ALA A 65 -11.23 6.71 -15.84
C ALA A 65 -10.82 5.23 -16.02
N GLU A 66 -10.52 4.79 -17.24
CA GLU A 66 -10.11 3.40 -17.49
C GLU A 66 -8.73 3.13 -16.88
N LEU A 67 -7.84 4.12 -16.89
CA LEU A 67 -6.53 4.02 -16.23
C LEU A 67 -6.67 3.92 -14.71
N LEU A 68 -7.61 4.65 -14.11
CA LEU A 68 -7.87 4.56 -12.67
C LEU A 68 -8.38 3.17 -12.27
N GLU A 69 -9.33 2.61 -13.03
CA GLU A 69 -9.84 1.27 -12.81
C GLU A 69 -8.74 0.21 -12.95
N LEU A 70 -7.84 0.37 -13.92
CA LEU A 70 -6.69 -0.51 -14.10
C LEU A 70 -5.74 -0.46 -12.89
N VAL A 71 -5.40 0.75 -12.42
CA VAL A 71 -4.53 0.92 -11.24
C VAL A 71 -5.18 0.34 -9.98
N GLU A 72 -6.50 0.52 -9.80
CA GLU A 72 -7.22 -0.09 -8.70
C GLU A 72 -7.14 -1.62 -8.76
N LEU A 73 -7.38 -2.21 -9.94
CA LEU A 73 -7.33 -3.65 -10.15
C LEU A 73 -5.94 -4.22 -9.84
N GLU A 74 -4.88 -3.57 -10.34
CA GLU A 74 -3.50 -3.99 -10.04
C GLU A 74 -3.19 -3.96 -8.54
N VAL A 75 -3.65 -2.93 -7.83
CA VAL A 75 -3.45 -2.84 -6.37
C VAL A 75 -4.23 -3.93 -5.63
N ARG A 76 -5.46 -4.24 -6.05
CA ARG A 76 -6.26 -5.34 -5.47
C ARG A 76 -5.61 -6.69 -5.69
N GLU A 77 -5.08 -6.95 -6.89
CA GLU A 77 -4.33 -8.17 -7.18
C GLU A 77 -3.07 -8.28 -6.30
N LEU A 78 -2.35 -7.18 -6.10
CA LEU A 78 -1.19 -7.14 -5.20
C LEU A 78 -1.57 -7.42 -3.75
N LEU A 79 -2.68 -6.88 -3.26
CA LEU A 79 -3.18 -7.18 -1.92
C LEU A 79 -3.58 -8.65 -1.78
N THR A 80 -4.34 -9.18 -2.75
CA THR A 80 -4.78 -10.57 -2.78
C THR A 80 -3.60 -11.53 -2.80
N LYS A 81 -2.58 -11.24 -3.60
CA LYS A 81 -1.34 -12.02 -3.68
C LYS A 81 -0.59 -12.09 -2.34
N ASN A 82 -0.73 -11.07 -1.50
CA ASN A 82 -0.11 -11.00 -0.18
C ASN A 82 -1.09 -11.34 0.96
N GLU A 83 -2.18 -12.06 0.67
CA GLU A 83 -3.16 -12.56 1.63
C GLU A 83 -3.96 -11.47 2.37
N PHE A 84 -4.04 -10.28 1.79
CA PHE A 84 -5.00 -9.25 2.21
C PHE A 84 -6.30 -9.37 1.40
N PRO A 85 -7.46 -9.02 1.99
CA PRO A 85 -8.73 -9.00 1.26
C PRO A 85 -8.72 -7.83 0.24
N GLY A 86 -8.42 -8.15 -1.02
CA GLY A 86 -8.38 -7.22 -2.16
C GLY A 86 -9.62 -7.31 -3.02
#